data_AF-A0A1J5C727-F1
#
_entry.id   AF-A0A1J5C727-F1
#
_cell.length_a   1.000
_cell.length_b   1.000
_cell.length_c   1.000
_cell.angle_alpha   90.00
_cell.angle_beta   90.00
_cell.angle_gamma   90.00
#
_symmetry.space_group_name_H-M   'P 1'
#
loop_
_entity.id
_entity.type
_entity.pdbx_description
1 polymer ?
#
loop_
_entity_poly.entity_id
_entity_poly.type
_entity_poly.pdbx_seq_one_letter_code
_entity_poly.pdbx_strand_id
1 'polypeptide(L)'
;MEKNQISQPTGNNKTATITMTKAEALEIQARLVAIYAPLCANLAEKVAAITTADKLSDDIAYDTDTINEHIPRGSAIEHLCSAEFGGDLLAVARLLDNGPL
;
A
#
# COMPACT_ATOMS: atom_id res chain seq x y z
N MET A 1 46.09 -31.10 11.37
CA MET A 1 45.49 -30.27 10.31
C MET A 1 43.98 -30.34 10.49
N GLU A 2 43.46 -29.48 11.37
CA GLU A 2 42.04 -29.44 11.73
C GLU A 2 41.28 -28.57 10.71
N LYS A 3 40.15 -29.09 10.25
CA LYS A 3 39.26 -28.43 9.29
C LYS A 3 38.44 -27.38 10.04
N ASN A 4 38.68 -26.11 9.77
CA ASN A 4 37.82 -25.01 10.21
C ASN A 4 36.46 -25.13 9.50
N GLN A 5 35.50 -25.75 10.19
CA GLN A 5 34.08 -25.64 9.84
C GLN A 5 33.60 -24.25 10.23
N ILE A 6 33.48 -23.38 9.23
CA ILE A 6 32.78 -22.11 9.33
C ILE A 6 31.29 -22.48 9.41
N SER A 7 30.74 -22.50 10.62
CA SER A 7 29.29 -22.60 10.81
C SER A 7 28.65 -21.37 10.18
N GLN A 8 27.97 -21.57 9.04
CA GLN A 8 27.09 -20.56 8.50
C GLN A 8 26.01 -20.26 9.55
N PRO A 9 25.71 -19.00 9.86
CA PRO A 9 24.54 -18.70 10.67
C PRO A 9 23.31 -19.13 9.87
N THR A 10 22.62 -20.17 10.34
CA THR A 10 21.25 -20.48 9.97
C THR A 10 20.33 -19.41 10.56
N GLY A 11 20.46 -18.19 10.04
CA GLY A 11 19.51 -17.13 10.27
C GLY A 11 18.23 -17.51 9.55
N ASN A 12 17.28 -18.07 10.29
CA ASN A 12 15.88 -18.00 9.91
C ASN A 12 15.57 -16.51 9.70
N ASN A 13 15.58 -16.04 8.44
CA ASN A 13 15.00 -14.77 8.05
C ASN A 13 13.49 -14.89 8.26
N LYS A 14 13.08 -14.82 9.52
CA LYS A 14 11.70 -14.61 9.93
C LYS A 14 11.43 -13.16 9.53
N THR A 15 11.00 -12.95 8.29
CA THR A 15 10.57 -11.65 7.78
C THR A 15 9.63 -11.09 8.85
N ALA A 16 10.05 -10.04 9.55
CA ALA A 16 9.23 -9.44 10.58
C ALA A 16 7.92 -9.03 9.90
N THR A 17 6.80 -9.64 10.29
CA THR A 17 5.49 -9.23 9.81
C THR A 17 5.29 -7.78 10.24
N ILE A 18 5.28 -6.87 9.27
CA ILE A 18 5.03 -5.45 9.52
C ILE A 18 3.59 -5.36 10.02
N THR A 19 3.41 -4.80 11.20
CA THR A 19 2.10 -4.55 11.79
C THR A 19 1.85 -3.06 11.91
N MET A 20 0.59 -2.66 11.91
CA MET A 20 0.16 -1.27 12.11
C MET A 20 -1.27 -1.21 12.63
N THR A 21 -1.59 -0.10 13.25
CA THR A 21 -2.93 0.21 13.73
C THR A 21 -3.83 0.69 12.59
N LYS A 22 -5.15 0.66 12.84
CA LYS A 22 -6.16 1.25 11.96
C LYS A 22 -5.90 2.74 11.71
N ALA A 23 -5.52 3.49 12.74
CA ALA A 23 -5.25 4.93 12.61
C ALA A 23 -4.08 5.22 11.67
N GLU A 24 -2.96 4.51 11.82
CA GLU A 24 -1.80 4.62 10.93
C GLU A 24 -2.16 4.23 9.48
N ALA A 25 -2.95 3.17 9.31
CA ALA A 25 -3.41 2.74 8.00
C ALA A 25 -4.28 3.79 7.30
N LEU A 26 -5.21 4.42 8.03
CA LEU A 26 -6.05 5.51 7.51
C LEU A 26 -5.23 6.75 7.15
N GLU A 27 -4.21 7.08 7.94
CA GLU A 27 -3.31 8.19 7.63
C GLU A 27 -2.53 7.93 6.32
N ILE A 28 -2.01 6.72 6.15
CA ILE A 28 -1.32 6.32 4.92
C ILE A 28 -2.30 6.36 3.73
N GLN A 29 -3.51 5.83 3.89
CA GLN A 29 -4.54 5.86 2.85
C GLN A 29 -4.85 7.29 2.42
N ALA A 30 -5.07 8.20 3.38
CA ALA A 30 -5.36 9.60 3.09
C ALA A 30 -4.22 10.29 2.31
N ARG A 31 -2.97 10.02 2.70
CA ARG A 31 -1.79 10.54 1.97
C ARG A 31 -1.74 10.00 0.54
N LEU A 32 -1.97 8.71 0.33
CA LEU A 32 -1.97 8.12 -1.00
C LEU A 32 -3.12 8.66 -1.86
N VAL A 33 -4.34 8.76 -1.32
CA VAL A 33 -5.46 9.38 -2.03
C VAL A 33 -5.11 10.81 -2.46
N ALA A 34 -4.47 11.60 -1.60
CA ALA A 34 -4.04 12.95 -1.96
C ALA A 34 -3.00 12.97 -3.09
N ILE A 35 -2.05 12.02 -3.10
CA ILE A 35 -1.04 11.88 -4.16
C ILE A 35 -1.67 11.51 -5.50
N TYR A 36 -2.64 10.60 -5.51
CA TYR A 36 -3.24 10.08 -6.74
C TYR A 36 -4.52 10.84 -7.18
N ALA A 37 -5.10 11.70 -6.33
CA ALA A 37 -6.30 12.47 -6.65
C ALA A 37 -6.19 13.33 -7.93
N PRO A 38 -5.04 13.96 -8.26
CA PRO A 38 -4.88 14.66 -9.54
C PRO A 38 -4.92 13.74 -10.77
N LEU A 39 -4.69 12.44 -10.56
CA LEU A 39 -4.59 11.44 -11.62
C LEU A 39 -5.93 10.73 -11.82
N CYS A 40 -6.73 10.50 -10.78
CA CYS A 40 -8.00 9.77 -10.89
C CYS A 40 -9.14 10.61 -10.34
N ALA A 41 -10.11 10.92 -11.21
CA ALA A 41 -11.30 11.64 -10.82
C ALA A 41 -12.11 10.79 -9.82
N ASN A 42 -12.67 11.43 -8.81
CA ASN A 42 -13.47 10.77 -7.76
C ASN A 42 -12.72 9.68 -6.98
N LEU A 43 -11.37 9.66 -6.99
CA LEU A 43 -10.59 8.64 -6.28
C LEU A 43 -10.96 8.54 -4.80
N ALA A 44 -11.14 9.68 -4.13
CA ALA A 44 -11.54 9.71 -2.72
C ALA A 44 -12.88 8.99 -2.48
N GLU A 45 -13.86 9.19 -3.37
CA GLU A 45 -15.16 8.51 -3.29
C GLU A 45 -15.02 7.01 -3.55
N LYS A 46 -14.22 6.62 -4.55
CA LYS A 46 -13.96 5.21 -4.88
C LYS A 46 -13.28 4.49 -3.72
N VAL A 47 -12.26 5.11 -3.13
CA VAL A 47 -11.54 4.56 -1.98
C VAL A 47 -12.45 4.49 -0.75
N ALA A 48 -13.26 5.51 -0.49
CA ALA A 48 -14.23 5.50 0.60
C ALA A 48 -15.27 4.38 0.43
N ALA A 49 -15.75 4.13 -0.79
CA ALA A 49 -16.77 3.11 -1.07
C ALA A 49 -16.31 1.67 -0.77
N ILE A 50 -15.01 1.39 -0.83
CA ILE A 50 -14.45 0.06 -0.56
C ILE A 50 -13.71 -0.02 0.79
N THR A 51 -13.56 1.09 1.50
CA THR A 51 -12.94 1.10 2.82
C THR A 51 -13.95 0.62 3.87
N THR A 52 -13.57 -0.42 4.62
CA THR A 52 -14.38 -1.01 5.70
C THR A 52 -13.64 -0.96 7.04
N ALA A 53 -13.04 0.18 7.34
CA ALA A 53 -12.23 0.41 8.54
C ALA A 53 -13.01 0.22 9.85
N ASP A 54 -14.34 0.28 9.81
CA ASP A 54 -15.23 -0.02 10.94
C ASP A 54 -15.12 -1.47 11.42
N LYS A 55 -14.65 -2.39 10.56
CA LYS A 55 -14.41 -3.80 10.92
C LYS A 55 -13.12 -4.02 11.72
N LEU A 56 -12.26 -3.02 11.80
CA LEU A 56 -11.00 -3.07 12.53
C LEU A 56 -11.13 -2.34 13.87
N SER A 57 -10.59 -2.95 14.92
CA SER A 57 -10.47 -2.33 16.24
C SER A 57 -9.37 -1.26 16.22
N ASP A 58 -9.58 -0.17 16.96
CA ASP A 58 -8.59 0.91 17.08
C ASP A 58 -7.43 0.55 18.05
N ASP A 59 -7.64 -0.41 18.95
CA ASP A 59 -6.69 -0.79 20.01
C ASP A 59 -5.72 -1.92 19.62
N ILE A 60 -5.80 -2.42 18.39
CA ILE A 60 -5.03 -3.59 17.92
C ILE A 60 -4.19 -3.20 16.70
N ALA A 61 -2.94 -3.65 16.69
CA ALA A 61 -2.11 -3.64 15.49
C ALA A 61 -2.35 -4.94 14.68
N TYR A 62 -2.64 -4.79 13.40
CA TYR A 62 -2.86 -5.88 12.46
C TYR A 62 -1.69 -5.98 11.49
N ASP A 63 -1.48 -7.16 10.91
CA ASP A 63 -0.56 -7.31 9.79
C ASP A 63 -1.05 -6.54 8.55
N THR A 64 -0.12 -6.29 7.62
CA THR A 64 -0.41 -5.54 6.40
C THR A 64 -1.50 -6.16 5.53
N ASP A 65 -1.64 -7.49 5.52
CA ASP A 65 -2.60 -8.17 4.65
C ASP A 65 -4.03 -7.96 5.20
N THR A 66 -4.21 -8.16 6.50
CA THR A 66 -5.47 -7.85 7.19
C THR A 66 -5.85 -6.38 7.04
N ILE A 67 -4.90 -5.45 7.19
CA ILE A 67 -5.18 -4.02 6.95
C ILE A 67 -5.61 -3.77 5.52
N ASN A 68 -4.92 -4.32 4.52
CA ASN A 68 -5.20 -4.04 3.11
C ASN A 68 -6.56 -4.59 2.64
N GLU A 69 -7.09 -5.62 3.31
CA GLU A 69 -8.46 -6.12 3.07
C GLU A 69 -9.53 -5.07 3.44
N HIS A 70 -9.27 -4.25 4.46
CA HIS A 70 -10.24 -3.29 5.00
C HIS A 70 -9.94 -1.83 4.65
N ILE A 71 -8.67 -1.49 4.50
CA ILE A 71 -8.16 -0.14 4.24
C ILE A 71 -7.25 -0.25 3.01
N PRO A 72 -7.79 -0.10 1.79
CA PRO A 72 -7.02 -0.21 0.55
C PRO A 72 -5.92 0.84 0.50
N ARG A 73 -4.71 0.40 0.19
CA ARG A 73 -3.48 1.20 0.10
C ARG A 73 -2.57 0.67 -1.01
N GLY A 74 -1.55 1.44 -1.36
CA GLY A 74 -0.54 1.08 -2.37
C GLY A 74 -1.18 0.63 -3.68
N SER A 75 -0.86 -0.60 -4.10
CA SER A 75 -1.33 -1.19 -5.35
C SER A 75 -2.85 -1.27 -5.48
N ALA A 76 -3.60 -1.34 -4.38
CA ALA A 76 -5.06 -1.30 -4.44
C ALA A 76 -5.58 0.05 -4.92
N ILE A 77 -5.00 1.16 -4.43
CA ILE A 77 -5.32 2.52 -4.88
C ILE A 77 -4.83 2.73 -6.32
N GLU A 78 -3.64 2.25 -6.67
CA GLU A 78 -3.13 2.32 -8.04
C GLU A 78 -4.03 1.59 -9.04
N HIS A 79 -4.60 0.43 -8.67
CA HIS A 79 -5.56 -0.29 -9.51
C HIS A 79 -6.86 0.50 -9.72
N LEU A 80 -7.37 1.18 -8.68
CA LEU A 80 -8.55 2.03 -8.80
C LEU A 80 -8.32 3.19 -9.79
N CYS A 81 -7.11 3.74 -9.81
CA CYS A 81 -6.71 4.73 -10.80
C CYS A 81 -6.56 4.11 -12.19
N SER A 82 -5.86 2.98 -12.29
CA SER A 82 -5.53 2.31 -13.56
C SER A 82 -6.76 1.79 -14.28
N ALA A 83 -7.82 1.44 -13.55
CA ALA A 83 -9.11 1.07 -14.11
C ALA A 83 -9.73 2.20 -14.95
N GLU A 84 -9.42 3.48 -14.66
CA GLU A 84 -9.85 4.62 -15.49
C GLU A 84 -8.95 4.86 -16.71
N PHE A 85 -7.69 4.43 -16.65
CA PHE A 85 -6.71 4.58 -17.73
C PHE A 85 -6.53 3.31 -18.60
N GLY A 86 -7.40 2.32 -18.46
CA GLY A 86 -7.32 1.08 -19.24
C GLY A 86 -6.12 0.18 -18.90
N GLY A 87 -5.55 0.32 -17.70
CA GLY A 87 -4.43 -0.51 -17.21
C GLY A 87 -3.03 -0.04 -17.61
N ASP A 88 -2.89 1.10 -18.30
CA ASP A 88 -1.58 1.60 -18.71
C ASP A 88 -0.98 2.59 -17.69
N LEU A 89 -0.34 2.07 -16.65
CA LEU A 89 0.42 2.84 -15.67
C LEU A 89 1.54 3.70 -16.32
N LEU A 90 1.98 3.37 -17.54
CA LEU A 90 2.97 4.16 -18.28
C LEU A 90 2.41 5.50 -18.76
N ALA A 91 1.10 5.57 -19.04
CA ALA A 91 0.44 6.81 -19.43
C ALA A 91 0.35 7.80 -18.26
N VAL A 92 0.11 7.28 -17.05
CA VAL A 92 0.09 8.06 -15.80
C VAL A 92 1.48 8.64 -15.50
N ALA A 93 2.53 7.83 -15.64
CA ALA A 93 3.92 8.30 -15.47
C ALA A 93 4.30 9.40 -16.48
N ARG A 94 3.87 9.29 -17.75
CA ARG A 94 4.10 10.31 -18.78
C ARG A 94 3.34 11.62 -18.54
N LEU A 95 2.14 11.56 -17.95
CA LEU A 95 1.39 12.76 -17.53
C LEU A 95 2.11 13.52 -16.42
N LEU A 96 2.74 12.81 -15.48
CA LEU A 96 3.50 13.41 -14.39
C LEU A 96 4.84 14.00 -14.84
N ASP A 97 5.51 13.39 -15.84
CA ASP A 97 6.77 13.89 -16.39
C ASP A 97 6.59 15.15 -17.25
N ASN A 98 5.36 15.47 -17.68
CA ASN A 98 5.01 16.64 -18.49
C ASN A 98 4.21 17.69 -17.69
N GLY A 99 4.70 18.08 -16.50
CA GLY A 99 4.25 19.30 -15.81
C GLY A 99 4.32 20.56 -16.71
N PRO A 100 3.57 21.62 -16.37
CA PRO A 100 2.91 22.51 -17.34
C PRO A 100 3.88 23.31 -18.24
N LEU A 101 3.44 23.53 -19.49
CA LEU A 101 3.84 24.68 -20.31
C LEU A 101 3.25 25.98 -19.75
#